data_AF-A0A5N5VDB8-F1
#
_entry.id   AF-A0A5N5VDB8-F1
#
_cell.length_a   1.000
_cell.length_b   1.000
_cell.length_c   1.000
_cell.angle_alpha   90.00
_cell.angle_beta   90.00
_cell.angle_gamma   90.00
#
_symmetry.space_group_name_H-M   'P 1'
#
loop_
_entity.id
_entity.type
_entity.pdbx_description
1 polymer ?
#
loop_
_entity_poly.entity_id
_entity_poly.type
_entity_poly.pdbx_seq_one_letter_code
_entity_poly.pdbx_strand_id
1 'polypeptide(L)'
;MLVLVAALALAGCSATIKPEGAAKSVVDLVSEQTGFKPTDVTCPDGIEAKVGTTFECTFTGPEGVQYTADMQVTKVDGEDVEFYIETAPTG
;
A
#
# COMPACT_ATOMS: atom_id res chain seq x y z
N MET A 1 -2.39 -26.05 42.82
CA MET A 1 -3.00 -24.90 42.10
C MET A 1 -1.92 -23.83 41.94
N LEU A 2 -1.45 -23.58 40.72
CA LEU A 2 -1.24 -22.22 40.21
C LEU A 2 -0.90 -22.35 38.73
N VAL A 3 -1.91 -22.10 37.90
CA VAL A 3 -1.82 -22.11 36.45
C VAL A 3 -1.20 -20.77 36.06
N LEU A 4 0.10 -20.72 35.72
CA LEU A 4 0.66 -19.58 35.02
C LEU A 4 0.32 -19.73 33.53
N VAL A 5 -0.94 -19.46 33.20
CA VAL A 5 -1.33 -19.13 31.83
C VAL A 5 -0.66 -17.79 31.54
N ALA A 6 0.54 -17.83 30.96
CA ALA A 6 1.08 -16.67 30.28
C ALA A 6 0.17 -16.43 29.08
N ALA A 7 -0.92 -15.70 29.31
CA ALA A 7 -1.63 -15.01 28.27
C ALA A 7 -0.65 -13.99 27.72
N LEU A 8 0.14 -14.42 26.73
CA LEU A 8 0.66 -13.53 25.72
C LEU A 8 -0.58 -12.87 25.14
N ALA A 9 -0.91 -11.70 25.69
CA ALA A 9 -1.66 -10.71 24.97
C ALA A 9 -0.85 -10.49 23.69
N LEU A 10 -1.24 -11.20 22.63
CA LEU A 10 -0.97 -10.78 21.28
C LEU A 10 -1.58 -9.38 21.24
N ALA A 11 -0.73 -8.38 21.52
CA ALA A 11 -0.99 -7.03 21.09
C ALA A 11 -1.15 -7.18 19.57
N GLY A 12 -2.40 -7.34 19.14
CA GLY A 12 -2.81 -7.07 17.78
C GLY A 12 -2.59 -5.59 17.59
N CYS A 13 -1.33 -5.19 17.44
CA CYS A 13 -1.01 -3.98 16.74
C CYS A 13 -1.65 -4.19 15.38
N SER A 14 -2.79 -3.54 15.14
CA SER A 14 -3.34 -3.42 13.82
C SER A 14 -2.21 -2.87 12.95
N ALA A 15 -1.58 -3.73 12.16
CA ALA A 15 -0.56 -3.31 11.23
C ALA A 15 -1.30 -2.46 10.20
N THR A 16 -0.97 -1.18 10.15
CA THR A 16 -1.55 -0.23 9.20
C THR A 16 -0.46 0.11 8.20
N ILE A 17 -0.77 0.02 6.91
CA ILE A 17 0.11 0.46 5.85
C ILE A 17 0.18 1.98 5.90
N LYS A 18 1.42 2.49 5.90
CA LYS A 18 1.68 3.92 5.81
C LYS A 18 1.48 4.39 4.37
N PRO A 19 0.82 5.54 4.14
CA PRO A 19 0.60 6.08 2.80
C PRO A 19 1.91 6.31 2.06
N GLU A 20 2.99 6.70 2.75
CA GLU A 20 4.29 6.98 2.13
C GLU A 20 4.94 5.72 1.55
N GLY A 21 4.73 4.57 2.22
CA GLY A 21 5.21 3.28 1.74
C GLY A 21 4.48 2.87 0.47
N ALA A 22 3.15 2.96 0.47
CA ALA A 22 2.33 2.66 -0.70
C ALA A 22 2.62 3.60 -1.88
N ALA A 23 2.73 4.91 -1.62
CA ALA A 23 3.08 5.90 -2.63
C ALA A 23 4.45 5.61 -3.25
N LYS A 24 5.43 5.22 -2.43
CA LYS A 24 6.74 4.80 -2.92
C LYS A 24 6.66 3.58 -3.83
N SER A 25 5.87 2.56 -3.50
CA SER A 25 5.66 1.40 -4.37
C SER A 25 5.08 1.78 -5.73
N VAL A 26 4.12 2.71 -5.78
CA VAL A 26 3.59 3.24 -7.04
C VAL A 26 4.67 3.99 -7.83
N VAL A 27 5.43 4.88 -7.18
CA VAL A 27 6.52 5.62 -7.83
C VAL A 27 7.55 4.68 -8.44
N ASP A 28 8.00 3.68 -7.68
CA ASP A 28 9.01 2.73 -8.11
C ASP A 28 8.49 1.91 -9.31
N LEU A 29 7.26 1.37 -9.23
CA LEU A 29 6.66 0.60 -10.33
C LEU A 29 6.46 1.44 -11.61
N VAL A 30 5.94 2.67 -11.50
CA VAL A 30 5.75 3.55 -12.66
C VAL A 30 7.11 3.92 -13.27
N SER A 31 8.11 4.21 -12.43
CA SER A 31 9.47 4.52 -12.88
C SER A 31 10.13 3.33 -13.57
N GLU A 32 9.95 2.12 -13.08
CA GLU A 32 10.51 0.90 -13.68
C GLU A 32 9.85 0.57 -15.03
N GLN A 33 8.53 0.73 -15.14
CA GLN A 33 7.80 0.41 -16.37
C GLN A 33 7.91 1.47 -17.47
N THR A 34 7.96 2.75 -17.09
CA THR A 34 7.84 3.86 -18.05
C THR A 34 9.07 4.78 -18.09
N GLY A 35 9.95 4.71 -17.08
CA GLY A 35 11.03 5.68 -16.88
C GLY A 35 10.57 7.03 -16.32
N PHE A 36 9.27 7.23 -16.11
CA PHE A 36 8.70 8.44 -15.51
C PHE A 36 8.57 8.28 -14.00
N LYS A 37 8.97 9.31 -13.25
CA LYS A 37 8.87 9.32 -11.80
C LYS A 37 7.79 10.32 -11.35
N PRO A 38 6.58 9.85 -11.00
CA PRO A 38 5.57 10.74 -10.42
C PRO A 38 6.07 11.31 -9.09
N THR A 39 5.70 12.55 -8.79
CA THR A 39 6.12 13.26 -7.57
C THR A 39 4.94 13.70 -6.70
N ASP A 40 3.73 13.52 -7.22
CA ASP A 40 2.45 13.94 -6.65
C ASP A 40 1.56 12.75 -6.29
N VAL A 41 2.16 11.58 -6.10
CA VAL A 41 1.43 10.38 -5.69
C VAL A 41 0.79 10.60 -4.32
N THR A 42 -0.53 10.44 -4.27
CA THR A 42 -1.33 10.56 -3.06
C THR A 42 -2.02 9.22 -2.80
N CYS A 43 -1.83 8.65 -1.62
CA CYS A 43 -2.48 7.42 -1.18
C CYS A 43 -3.29 7.69 0.10
N PRO A 44 -4.38 6.96 0.37
CA PRO A 44 -5.17 7.12 1.57
C PRO A 44 -4.41 6.66 2.81
N ASP A 45 -4.73 7.30 3.93
CA ASP A 45 -4.25 6.89 5.25
C ASP A 45 -5.06 5.74 5.82
N GLY A 46 -4.50 5.06 6.83
CA GLY A 46 -5.28 4.11 7.64
C GLY A 46 -5.58 2.78 6.93
N ILE A 47 -4.86 2.45 5.86
CA ILE A 47 -5.04 1.20 5.11
C ILE A 47 -4.67 0.03 6.02
N GLU A 48 -5.62 -0.89 6.24
CA GLU A 48 -5.34 -2.11 7.00
C GLU A 48 -4.33 -3.00 6.25
N ALA A 49 -3.21 -3.35 6.90
CA ALA A 49 -2.24 -4.31 6.38
C ALA A 49 -2.82 -5.73 6.46
N LYS A 50 -3.73 -6.01 5.54
CA LYS A 50 -4.46 -7.27 5.46
C LYS A 50 -4.56 -7.69 4.00
N VAL A 51 -4.26 -8.95 3.73
CA VAL A 51 -4.42 -9.52 2.39
C VAL A 51 -5.87 -9.37 1.93
N GLY A 52 -6.04 -8.88 0.70
CA GLY A 52 -7.33 -8.56 0.09
C GLY A 52 -7.82 -7.13 0.35
N THR A 53 -7.14 -6.33 1.18
CA THR A 53 -7.44 -4.89 1.28
C THR A 53 -7.12 -4.23 -0.05
N THR A 54 -8.07 -3.44 -0.54
CA THR A 54 -7.92 -2.64 -1.76
C THR A 54 -8.03 -1.16 -1.43
N PHE A 55 -7.23 -0.34 -2.10
CA PHE A 55 -7.25 1.11 -1.96
C PHE A 55 -6.73 1.77 -3.23
N GLU A 56 -7.06 3.04 -3.43
CA GLU A 56 -6.70 3.77 -4.64
C GLU A 56 -5.67 4.85 -4.31
N CYS A 57 -4.58 4.90 -5.06
CA CYS A 57 -3.66 6.04 -5.07
C CYS A 57 -3.86 6.86 -6.34
N THR A 58 -3.59 8.16 -6.31
CA THR A 58 -3.69 9.03 -7.49
C THR A 58 -2.37 9.73 -7.78
N PHE A 59 -2.05 9.94 -9.05
CA PHE A 59 -0.84 10.66 -9.47
C PHE A 59 -1.00 11.28 -10.86
N THR A 60 -0.13 12.23 -11.23
CA THR A 60 -0.11 12.79 -12.59
C THR A 60 0.90 12.05 -13.46
N GLY A 61 0.44 11.53 -14.60
CA GLY A 61 1.27 10.87 -15.60
C GLY A 61 2.11 11.84 -16.44
N PRO A 62 3.03 11.33 -17.27
CA PRO A 62 3.95 12.15 -18.07
C PRO A 62 3.25 13.06 -19.09
N GLU A 63 2.05 12.68 -19.56
CA GLU A 63 1.21 13.50 -20.43
C GLU A 63 0.41 14.61 -19.72
N GLY A 64 0.57 14.74 -18.40
CA GLY A 64 -0.21 15.70 -17.59
C GLY A 64 -1.65 15.25 -17.32
N VAL A 65 -1.95 13.96 -17.52
CA VAL A 65 -3.24 13.34 -17.23
C VAL A 65 -3.20 12.73 -15.84
N GLN A 66 -4.34 12.78 -15.13
CA GLN A 66 -4.47 12.14 -13.82
C GLN A 66 -4.66 10.64 -13.98
N TYR A 67 -3.97 9.87 -13.16
CA TYR A 67 -4.02 8.41 -13.11
C TYR A 67 -4.46 7.94 -11.73
N THR A 68 -5.20 6.85 -11.71
CA THR A 68 -5.52 6.07 -10.52
C THR A 68 -4.67 4.80 -10.53
N ALA A 69 -3.99 4.53 -9.42
CA ALA A 69 -3.33 3.27 -9.12
C ALA A 69 -4.22 2.47 -8.16
N ASP A 70 -4.87 1.45 -8.68
CA ASP A 70 -5.59 0.45 -7.91
C ASP A 70 -4.59 -0.46 -7.21
N MET A 71 -4.57 -0.36 -5.88
CA MET A 71 -3.67 -1.12 -5.03
C MET A 71 -4.45 -2.25 -4.37
N GLN A 72 -3.90 -3.47 -4.41
CA GLN A 72 -4.42 -4.62 -3.69
C GLN A 72 -3.30 -5.27 -2.87
N VAL A 73 -3.51 -5.43 -1.57
CA VAL A 73 -2.58 -6.15 -0.71
C VAL A 73 -2.68 -7.64 -1.02
N THR A 74 -1.62 -8.23 -1.56
CA THR A 74 -1.58 -9.65 -1.91
C THR A 74 -0.87 -10.48 -0.86
N LYS A 75 0.03 -9.87 -0.07
CA LYS A 75 0.77 -10.55 0.99
C LYS A 75 1.14 -9.57 2.11
N VAL A 76 1.11 -10.08 3.35
CA VAL A 76 1.57 -9.38 4.55
C VAL A 76 2.43 -10.36 5.34
N ASP A 77 3.71 -10.04 5.49
CA ASP A 77 4.70 -10.82 6.23
C ASP A 77 5.47 -9.89 7.19
N GLY A 78 4.93 -9.73 8.40
CA GLY A 78 5.48 -8.78 9.38
C GLY A 78 5.40 -7.33 8.87
N GLU A 79 6.56 -6.77 8.51
CA GLU A 79 6.68 -5.41 7.94
C GLU A 79 6.71 -5.41 6.41
N ASP A 80 6.91 -6.58 5.79
CA ASP A 80 6.94 -6.73 4.34
C ASP A 80 5.51 -6.90 3.80
N VAL A 81 5.07 -5.94 2.99
CA VAL A 81 3.75 -5.96 2.36
C VAL A 81 3.93 -5.93 0.85
N GLU A 82 3.36 -6.91 0.17
CA GLU A 82 3.33 -6.94 -1.30
C GLU A 82 1.99 -6.41 -1.81
N PHE A 83 2.08 -5.58 -2.84
CA PHE A 83 0.94 -4.97 -3.49
C PHE A 83 0.89 -5.41 -4.95
N TYR A 84 -0.31 -5.78 -5.39
CA TYR A 84 -0.65 -5.77 -6.80
C TYR A 84 -1.10 -4.35 -7.17
N ILE A 85 -0.54 -3.81 -8.24
CA ILE A 85 -0.74 -2.42 -8.66
C ILE A 85 -1.20 -2.43 -10.11
N GLU A 86 -2.40 -1.90 -10.37
CA GLU A 86 -2.89 -1.60 -11.71
C GLU A 86 -3.06 -0.09 -11.84
N THR A 87 -2.58 0.49 -12.94
CA THR A 87 -2.67 1.93 -13.19
C THR A 87 -3.53 2.21 -14.41
N ALA A 88 -4.50 3.10 -14.29
CA ALA A 88 -5.34 3.54 -15.39
C ALA A 88 -5.54 5.07 -15.37
N PRO A 89 -5.76 5.71 -16.54
CA PRO A 89 -6.16 7.11 -16.58
C PRO A 89 -7.45 7.32 -15.77
N THR A 90 -7.47 8.33 -14.91
CA THR A 90 -8.68 8.77 -14.20
C THR A 90 -9.57 9.48 -15.23
N GLY A 91 -10.57 8.78 -15.78
CA GLY A 91 -11.41 9.24 -16.89
C GLY A 91 -12.86 8.83 -16.79
#